data_AF-A0A2C6A105-F1
#
_entry.id   AF-A0A2C6A105-F1
#
_cell.length_a   1.000
_cell.length_b   1.000
_cell.length_c   1.000
_cell.angle_alpha   90.00
_cell.angle_beta   90.00
_cell.angle_gamma   90.00
#
_symmetry.space_group_name_H-M   'P 1'
#
loop_
_entity.id
_entity.type
_entity.pdbx_description
1 polymer ?
#
loop_
_entity_poly.entity_id
_entity_poly.type
_entity_poly.pdbx_seq_one_letter_code
_entity_poly.pdbx_strand_id
1 'polypeptide(L)'
;MRDQLYPVKVDNVNRTAVLDGEGNVLPGAVEALGAENNLTIAKISWLSKRETGKAYGSMVVYVTKGSDERRLLDGQYFDLAGELACTNVFERRNGPVQCFNCQGMGRKAFSCKKPQTCGSALRIFQLNVRKRDTLQLSVLNDADLKDFVVLGIAEPYARKRDGMIVTAPMGHSNWSRILPTQTNEAGWPVRSMLWVRKDIDLEQVPIPSADLTAAILHLQDRDILVASIYVQGKDEEALILAMRELDSLITRFRNGVGKRTDVVLAGDFNRQDLRWGGDSVTSRRQGEAQPIIDLMNEHGLCSLSPRGTKTWQGADKESTIDLVLTSTELAGDVVKCAVHPTEYGSDHRAIQTVFGINMPERRHTEAPAPERTLDSNPG
;
A
#
# COMPACT_ATOMS: atom_id res chain seq x y z
N MET A 1 7.11 35.83 -24.02
CA MET A 1 6.28 34.62 -24.22
C MET A 1 7.14 33.43 -23.86
N ARG A 2 6.65 32.49 -23.05
CA ARG A 2 7.36 31.22 -22.87
C ARG A 2 6.84 30.27 -23.94
N ASP A 3 7.73 29.65 -24.69
CA ASP A 3 7.35 28.66 -25.70
C ASP A 3 6.52 27.55 -25.04
N GLN A 4 5.40 27.20 -25.67
CA GLN A 4 4.55 26.12 -25.21
C GLN A 4 5.30 24.80 -25.37
N LEU A 5 5.45 24.06 -24.27
CA LEU A 5 6.08 22.74 -24.27
C LEU A 5 5.03 21.66 -24.05
N TYR A 6 5.19 20.56 -24.76
CA TYR A 6 4.27 19.43 -24.76
C TYR A 6 4.92 18.24 -24.06
N PRO A 7 4.49 17.87 -22.85
CA PRO A 7 5.13 16.82 -22.08
C PRO A 7 4.61 15.43 -22.46
N VAL A 8 5.52 14.50 -22.73
CA VAL A 8 5.22 13.09 -22.96
C VAL A 8 5.93 12.27 -21.89
N LYS A 9 5.19 11.38 -21.22
CA LYS A 9 5.77 10.42 -20.27
C LYS A 9 6.40 9.29 -21.07
N VAL A 10 7.62 8.92 -20.73
CA VAL A 10 8.33 7.80 -21.35
C VAL A 10 8.69 6.81 -20.25
N ASP A 11 8.14 5.60 -20.35
CA ASP A 11 8.31 4.49 -19.41
C ASP A 11 9.26 3.44 -19.97
N ASN A 12 9.84 2.61 -19.09
CA ASN A 12 10.83 1.58 -19.44
C ASN A 12 12.13 2.16 -20.04
N VAL A 13 12.60 3.28 -19.50
CA VAL A 13 13.81 3.96 -19.96
C VAL A 13 15.03 3.39 -19.25
N ASN A 14 16.02 2.93 -20.03
CA ASN A 14 17.31 2.51 -19.51
C ASN A 14 18.02 3.69 -18.84
N ARG A 15 18.29 3.55 -17.54
CA ARG A 15 18.84 4.62 -16.70
C ARG A 15 20.19 5.09 -17.19
N THR A 16 21.10 4.18 -17.54
CA THR A 16 22.48 4.53 -17.91
C THR A 16 22.56 5.21 -19.28
N ALA A 17 21.50 5.14 -20.09
CA ALA A 17 21.41 5.87 -21.34
C ALA A 17 21.04 7.35 -21.15
N VAL A 18 20.48 7.72 -19.99
CA VAL A 18 19.95 9.08 -19.74
C VAL A 18 20.63 9.76 -18.55
N LEU A 19 21.03 9.02 -17.52
CA LEU A 19 21.58 9.56 -16.29
C LEU A 19 23.01 9.11 -16.02
N ASP A 20 23.80 9.99 -15.39
CA ASP A 20 25.10 9.66 -14.81
C ASP A 20 24.98 8.92 -13.45
N GLY A 21 26.12 8.60 -12.86
CA GLY A 21 26.21 7.94 -11.56
C GLY A 21 25.64 8.76 -10.40
N GLU A 22 25.56 10.07 -10.53
CA GLU A 22 24.96 11.00 -9.56
C GLU A 22 23.45 11.21 -9.80
N GLY A 23 22.92 10.65 -10.89
CA GLY A 23 21.52 10.77 -11.28
C GLY A 23 21.18 12.09 -11.96
N ASN A 24 22.18 12.82 -12.48
CA ASN A 24 21.97 13.97 -13.36
C ASN A 24 21.81 13.49 -14.81
N VAL A 25 21.07 14.26 -15.62
CA VAL A 25 20.93 13.93 -17.04
C VAL A 25 22.28 14.07 -17.72
N LEU A 26 22.69 13.04 -18.47
CA LEU A 26 23.95 13.00 -19.19
C LEU A 26 24.06 14.21 -20.14
N PRO A 27 25.21 14.89 -20.21
CA PRO A 27 25.46 15.91 -21.22
C PRO A 27 25.26 15.33 -22.63
N GLY A 28 24.46 15.98 -23.47
CA GLY A 28 24.17 15.52 -24.83
C GLY A 28 23.00 14.54 -24.96
N ALA A 29 22.41 14.06 -23.86
CA ALA A 29 21.30 13.09 -23.92
C ALA A 29 20.04 13.68 -24.59
N VAL A 30 19.80 14.98 -24.42
CA VAL A 30 18.65 15.66 -25.02
C VAL A 30 18.78 15.68 -26.55
N GLU A 31 19.97 16.00 -27.04
CA GLU A 31 20.28 16.07 -28.47
C GLU A 31 20.30 14.68 -29.10
N ALA A 32 20.91 13.70 -28.44
CA ALA A 32 20.99 12.32 -28.93
C ALA A 32 19.59 11.68 -29.06
N LEU A 33 18.78 11.76 -28.00
CA LEU A 33 17.41 11.22 -28.02
C LEU A 33 16.51 11.99 -28.99
N GLY A 34 16.72 13.31 -29.11
CA GLY A 34 16.04 14.13 -30.09
C GLY A 34 16.35 13.69 -31.52
N ALA A 35 17.61 13.43 -31.83
CA ALA A 35 18.04 12.94 -33.14
C ALA A 35 17.48 11.55 -33.44
N GLU A 36 17.56 10.62 -32.48
CA GLU A 36 17.09 9.23 -32.65
C GLU A 36 15.59 9.16 -32.98
N ASN A 37 14.79 10.02 -32.35
CA ASN A 37 13.34 10.04 -32.53
C ASN A 37 12.84 11.04 -33.57
N ASN A 38 13.73 11.80 -34.24
CA ASN A 38 13.39 12.96 -35.08
C ASN A 38 12.49 13.99 -34.35
N LEU A 39 12.94 14.44 -33.18
CA LEU A 39 12.25 15.38 -32.29
C LEU A 39 13.13 16.57 -31.93
N THR A 40 12.48 17.69 -31.60
CA THR A 40 13.13 18.79 -30.87
C THR A 40 12.71 18.73 -29.41
N ILE A 41 13.62 18.24 -28.56
CA ILE A 41 13.40 18.11 -27.11
C ILE A 41 13.95 19.37 -26.42
N ALA A 42 13.09 20.07 -25.68
CA ALA A 42 13.49 21.26 -24.92
C ALA A 42 14.17 20.90 -23.59
N LYS A 43 13.71 19.84 -22.93
CA LYS A 43 14.31 19.30 -21.71
C LYS A 43 13.77 17.91 -21.39
N ILE A 44 14.49 17.21 -20.52
CA ILE A 44 14.09 15.92 -19.95
C ILE A 44 14.02 16.07 -18.42
N SER A 45 13.10 15.37 -17.78
CA SER A 45 13.06 15.27 -16.32
C SER A 45 12.80 13.83 -15.89
N TRP A 46 13.68 13.29 -15.04
CA TRP A 46 13.54 11.94 -14.51
C TRP A 46 12.45 11.87 -13.44
N LEU A 47 11.54 10.89 -13.51
CA LEU A 47 10.38 10.75 -12.62
C LEU A 47 10.59 9.70 -11.53
N SER A 48 11.33 8.63 -11.82
CA SER A 48 11.54 7.53 -10.85
C SER A 48 12.54 7.91 -9.75
N LYS A 49 12.44 7.25 -8.59
CA LYS A 49 13.35 7.48 -7.45
C LYS A 49 14.80 7.17 -7.86
N ARG A 50 15.67 8.18 -7.80
CA ARG A 50 17.07 8.11 -8.25
C ARG A 50 17.92 7.14 -7.43
N GLU A 51 17.54 6.86 -6.19
CA GLU A 51 18.32 6.08 -5.21
C GLU A 51 18.06 4.57 -5.25
N THR A 52 17.08 4.11 -6.03
CA THR A 52 16.56 2.72 -5.92
C THR A 52 17.39 1.64 -6.63
N GLY A 53 18.52 1.98 -7.25
CA GLY A 53 19.39 1.02 -7.94
C GLY A 53 18.76 0.28 -9.15
N LYS A 54 17.53 0.64 -9.54
CA LYS A 54 16.83 0.03 -10.68
C LYS A 54 17.48 0.47 -12.01
N ALA A 55 17.70 -0.50 -12.89
CA ALA A 55 18.27 -0.28 -14.23
C ALA A 55 17.33 0.50 -15.16
N TYR A 56 16.02 0.40 -14.95
CA TYR A 56 14.99 1.07 -15.75
C TYR A 56 14.12 2.00 -14.90
N GLY A 57 13.60 3.05 -15.54
CA GLY A 57 12.69 3.99 -14.91
C GLY A 57 11.81 4.74 -15.90
N SER A 58 11.21 5.82 -15.43
CA SER A 58 10.35 6.70 -16.20
C SER A 58 10.92 8.11 -16.22
N MET A 59 10.79 8.77 -17.35
CA MET A 59 11.08 10.19 -17.52
C MET A 59 9.91 10.91 -18.17
N VAL A 60 9.96 12.23 -18.16
CA VAL A 60 9.13 13.08 -19.00
C VAL A 60 10.03 13.83 -19.98
N VAL A 61 9.63 13.83 -21.24
CA VAL A 61 10.29 14.52 -22.34
C VAL A 61 9.41 15.69 -22.74
N TYR A 62 9.98 16.89 -22.84
CA TYR A 62 9.24 18.08 -23.24
C TYR A 62 9.57 18.43 -24.68
N VAL A 63 8.67 18.14 -25.61
CA VAL A 63 8.84 18.48 -27.02
C VAL A 63 8.29 19.88 -27.32
N THR A 64 8.84 20.54 -28.33
CA THR A 64 8.47 21.93 -28.69
C THR A 64 7.27 22.01 -29.65
N LYS A 65 6.87 20.88 -30.26
CA LYS A 65 5.76 20.82 -31.22
C LYS A 65 4.67 19.85 -30.76
N GLY A 66 3.41 20.31 -30.76
CA GLY A 66 2.27 19.45 -30.43
C GLY A 66 1.92 18.40 -31.50
N SER A 67 2.49 18.49 -32.71
CA SER A 67 2.42 17.40 -33.70
C SER A 67 3.28 16.21 -33.28
N ASP A 68 4.42 16.48 -32.68
CA ASP A 68 5.39 15.47 -32.27
C ASP A 68 4.89 14.73 -31.02
N GLU A 69 4.27 15.45 -30.08
CA GLU A 69 3.55 14.86 -28.94
C GLU A 69 2.49 13.86 -29.40
N ARG A 70 1.61 14.27 -30.34
CA ARG A 70 0.58 13.38 -30.88
C ARG A 70 1.17 12.14 -31.55
N ARG A 71 2.19 12.32 -32.39
CA ARG A 71 2.90 11.20 -33.04
C ARG A 71 3.47 10.21 -32.03
N LEU A 72 4.08 10.71 -30.96
CA LEU A 72 4.62 9.88 -29.89
C LEU A 72 3.51 9.12 -29.16
N LEU A 73 2.39 9.78 -28.83
CA LEU A 73 1.28 9.15 -28.10
C LEU A 73 0.50 8.14 -28.96
N ASP A 74 0.31 8.42 -30.24
CA ASP A 74 -0.35 7.51 -31.19
C ASP A 74 0.54 6.31 -31.52
N GLY A 75 1.85 6.53 -31.63
CA GLY A 75 2.83 5.47 -31.88
C GLY A 75 3.07 4.55 -30.68
N GLN A 76 2.91 5.06 -29.46
CA GLN A 76 3.17 4.34 -28.19
C GLN A 76 4.61 3.87 -27.96
N TYR A 77 5.58 4.37 -28.73
CA TYR A 77 7.00 4.07 -28.56
C TYR A 77 7.91 5.30 -28.64
N PHE A 78 9.09 5.16 -28.06
CA PHE A 78 10.19 6.12 -28.05
C PHE A 78 11.52 5.35 -28.17
N ASP A 79 12.33 5.68 -29.16
CA ASP A 79 13.64 5.05 -29.38
C ASP A 79 14.66 5.58 -28.37
N LEU A 80 15.42 4.67 -27.75
CA LEU A 80 16.36 5.02 -26.69
C LEU A 80 17.61 4.14 -26.76
N ALA A 81 18.68 4.66 -27.35
CA ALA A 81 19.96 3.97 -27.45
C ALA A 81 19.83 2.55 -28.07
N GLY A 82 18.97 2.40 -29.08
CA GLY A 82 18.67 1.13 -29.73
C GLY A 82 17.67 0.23 -28.99
N GLU A 83 17.11 0.66 -27.86
CA GLU A 83 15.99 0.02 -27.17
C GLU A 83 14.67 0.78 -27.42
N LEU A 84 13.53 0.11 -27.25
CA LEU A 84 12.20 0.71 -27.32
C LEU A 84 11.65 1.00 -25.92
N ALA A 85 11.27 2.25 -25.68
CA ALA A 85 10.57 2.71 -24.49
C ALA A 85 9.10 3.03 -24.84
N CYS A 86 8.20 3.00 -23.85
CA CYS A 86 6.77 3.23 -24.09
C CYS A 86 6.38 4.68 -23.78
N THR A 87 5.60 5.31 -24.66
CA THR A 87 5.10 6.67 -24.45
C THR A 87 3.69 6.66 -23.85
N ASN A 88 3.42 7.60 -22.95
CA ASN A 88 2.15 7.77 -22.26
C ASN A 88 1.84 9.26 -22.08
N VAL A 89 0.56 9.59 -21.89
CA VAL A 89 0.15 10.96 -21.55
C VAL A 89 0.78 11.38 -20.22
N PHE A 90 1.42 12.55 -20.19
CA PHE A 90 1.94 13.11 -18.95
C PHE A 90 0.95 14.07 -18.32
N GLU A 91 0.22 13.60 -17.31
CA GLU A 91 -0.66 14.45 -16.51
C GLU A 91 0.11 15.12 -15.37
N ARG A 92 0.29 16.44 -15.47
CA ARG A 92 0.90 17.23 -14.40
C ARG A 92 -0.08 17.36 -13.23
N ARG A 93 0.04 16.47 -12.24
CA ARG A 93 -0.70 16.58 -10.98
C ARG A 93 -0.24 17.81 -10.19
N ASN A 94 -0.96 18.91 -10.28
CA ASN A 94 -0.82 20.04 -9.36
C ASN A 94 -1.55 19.73 -8.06
N GLY A 95 -1.01 18.78 -7.29
CA GLY A 95 -1.46 18.58 -5.90
C GLY A 95 -1.10 19.79 -5.04
N PRO A 96 -1.81 20.04 -3.93
CA PRO A 96 -1.44 21.09 -2.99
C PRO A 96 0.01 20.88 -2.51
N VAL A 97 0.83 21.93 -2.57
CA VAL A 97 2.22 21.88 -2.09
C VAL A 97 2.20 21.75 -0.57
N GLN A 98 2.38 20.53 -0.07
CA GLN A 98 2.49 20.23 1.36
C GLN A 98 3.92 20.48 1.86
N CYS A 99 4.02 21.18 2.99
CA CYS A 99 5.30 21.44 3.61
C CYS A 99 5.77 20.24 4.44
N PHE A 100 6.81 19.53 4.02
CA PHE A 100 7.35 18.38 4.77
C PHE A 100 7.96 18.69 6.16
N ASN A 101 8.22 19.97 6.49
CA ASN A 101 8.65 20.36 7.84
C ASN A 101 7.46 20.43 8.83
N CYS A 102 6.41 21.18 8.46
CA CYS A 102 5.33 21.56 9.37
C CYS A 102 3.92 21.16 8.89
N GLN A 103 3.86 20.26 7.91
CA GLN A 103 2.71 19.57 7.30
C GLN A 103 1.54 20.42 6.77
N GLY A 104 1.60 21.75 6.87
CA GLY A 104 0.57 22.62 6.29
C GLY A 104 0.70 22.79 4.77
N MET A 105 -0.43 23.09 4.13
CA MET A 105 -0.51 23.32 2.68
C MET A 105 0.02 24.70 2.26
N GLY A 106 0.34 24.83 0.96
CA GLY A 106 0.63 26.08 0.28
C GLY A 106 2.07 26.60 0.38
N ARG A 107 3.02 25.81 0.93
CA ARG A 107 4.42 26.24 1.09
C ARG A 107 5.41 25.08 1.03
N LYS A 108 6.63 25.32 0.55
CA LYS A 108 7.70 24.33 0.48
C LYS A 108 8.47 24.24 1.82
N ALA A 109 9.03 23.06 2.11
CA ALA A 109 9.72 22.78 3.38
C ALA A 109 10.83 23.78 3.71
N PHE A 110 11.64 24.18 2.72
CA PHE A 110 12.72 25.15 2.90
C PHE A 110 12.24 26.57 3.27
N SER A 111 10.95 26.86 3.10
CA SER A 111 10.35 28.16 3.44
C SER A 111 9.55 28.11 4.75
N CYS A 112 9.49 26.98 5.46
CA CYS A 112 8.68 26.86 6.68
C CYS A 112 9.46 27.25 7.94
N LYS A 113 8.92 28.25 8.66
CA LYS A 113 9.40 28.72 9.98
C LYS A 113 8.66 28.12 11.18
N LYS A 114 7.68 27.23 10.94
CA LYS A 114 6.94 26.55 12.03
C LYS A 114 7.78 25.40 12.59
N PRO A 115 7.57 25.01 13.87
CA PRO A 115 8.22 23.83 14.44
C PRO A 115 7.95 22.59 13.56
N GLN A 116 8.91 21.67 13.54
CA GLN A 116 8.72 20.40 12.85
C GLN A 116 7.58 19.63 13.53
N THR A 117 6.50 19.38 12.80
CA THR A 117 5.43 18.49 13.24
C THR A 117 5.60 17.18 12.48
N CYS A 118 5.97 16.11 13.20
CA CYS A 118 5.84 14.76 12.68
C CYS A 118 4.34 14.44 12.64
N GLY A 119 3.70 14.61 11.48
CA GLY A 119 2.41 13.97 11.26
C GLY A 119 2.59 12.46 11.43
N SER A 120 1.82 11.82 12.30
CA SER A 120 1.81 10.36 12.38
C SER A 120 1.28 9.82 11.06
N ALA A 121 2.12 9.13 10.29
CA ALA A 121 1.74 8.50 9.02
C ALA A 121 0.74 7.35 9.24
N LEU A 122 -0.13 7.08 8.26
CA LEU A 122 -0.92 5.85 8.25
C LEU A 122 0.00 4.66 8.04
N ARG A 123 0.16 3.84 9.07
CA ARG A 123 0.99 2.62 9.05
C ARG A 123 0.10 1.39 9.20
N ILE A 124 0.22 0.47 8.25
CA ILE A 124 -0.52 -0.79 8.20
C ILE A 124 0.49 -1.93 8.21
N PHE A 125 0.25 -2.90 9.08
CA PHE A 125 1.00 -4.15 9.18
C PHE A 125 0.11 -5.28 8.69
N GLN A 126 0.67 -6.25 7.98
CA GLN A 126 -0.01 -7.52 7.71
C GLN A 126 0.90 -8.71 7.96
N LEU A 127 0.32 -9.80 8.47
CA LEU A 127 0.98 -11.09 8.60
C LEU A 127 -0.05 -12.23 8.66
N ASN A 128 0.23 -13.33 7.95
CA ASN A 128 -0.42 -14.60 8.22
C ASN A 128 0.28 -15.30 9.40
N VAL A 129 -0.44 -15.52 10.49
CA VAL A 129 0.09 -16.07 11.75
C VAL A 129 -0.11 -17.57 11.90
N ARG A 130 -0.61 -18.23 10.85
CA ARG A 130 -0.82 -19.68 10.78
C ARG A 130 -1.56 -20.28 11.96
N LYS A 131 -2.57 -19.59 12.48
CA LYS A 131 -3.40 -20.07 13.59
C LYS A 131 -2.60 -20.27 14.89
N ARG A 132 -1.41 -19.67 15.03
CA ARG A 132 -0.53 -19.83 16.20
C ARG A 132 -0.70 -18.69 17.19
N ASP A 133 -1.04 -19.03 18.42
CA ASP A 133 -1.24 -18.09 19.52
C ASP A 133 0.04 -17.35 19.91
N THR A 134 1.14 -18.08 20.09
CA THR A 134 2.47 -17.54 20.42
C THR A 134 2.94 -16.52 19.39
N LEU A 135 2.69 -16.79 18.11
CA LEU A 135 3.05 -15.89 17.02
C LEU A 135 2.19 -14.63 17.04
N GLN A 136 0.87 -14.79 17.17
CA GLN A 136 -0.04 -13.65 17.28
C GLN A 136 0.28 -12.76 18.49
N LEU A 137 0.61 -13.36 19.64
CA LEU A 137 1.06 -12.63 20.82
C LEU A 137 2.38 -11.92 20.60
N SER A 138 3.32 -12.51 19.86
CA SER A 138 4.60 -11.85 19.54
C SER A 138 4.40 -10.56 18.72
N VAL A 139 3.49 -10.58 17.74
CA VAL A 139 3.11 -9.38 16.97
C VAL A 139 2.50 -8.32 17.89
N LEU A 140 1.54 -8.71 18.73
CA LEU A 140 0.81 -7.74 19.57
C LEU A 140 1.65 -7.17 20.72
N ASN A 141 2.71 -7.86 21.12
CA ASN A 141 3.67 -7.38 22.12
C ASN A 141 4.86 -6.62 21.52
N ASP A 142 4.95 -6.48 20.20
CA ASP A 142 6.03 -5.77 19.55
C ASP A 142 5.89 -4.25 19.77
N ALA A 143 6.89 -3.66 20.44
CA ALA A 143 6.93 -2.24 20.73
C ALA A 143 7.05 -1.38 19.46
N ASP A 144 7.71 -1.89 18.41
CA ASP A 144 7.89 -1.17 17.14
C ASP A 144 6.57 -1.07 16.36
N LEU A 145 5.65 -1.98 16.63
CA LEU A 145 4.32 -1.96 16.03
C LEU A 145 3.37 -0.99 16.74
N LYS A 146 3.72 -0.46 17.91
CA LYS A 146 2.82 0.38 18.73
C LYS A 146 2.17 1.51 17.93
N ASP A 147 2.91 2.17 17.03
CA ASP A 147 2.45 3.29 16.20
C ASP A 147 1.69 2.90 14.94
N PHE A 148 1.54 1.60 14.67
CA PHE A 148 0.72 1.11 13.57
C PHE A 148 -0.76 1.32 13.88
N VAL A 149 -1.44 1.85 12.86
CA VAL A 149 -2.86 2.17 12.90
C VAL A 149 -3.68 0.90 12.75
N VAL A 150 -3.28 0.03 11.83
CA VAL A 150 -3.97 -1.21 11.51
C VAL A 150 -2.98 -2.37 11.51
N LEU A 151 -3.34 -3.47 12.16
CA LEU A 151 -2.70 -4.78 12.02
C LEU A 151 -3.71 -5.74 11.37
N GLY A 152 -3.48 -6.14 10.12
CA GLY A 152 -4.23 -7.18 9.44
C GLY A 152 -3.61 -8.55 9.71
N ILE A 153 -4.38 -9.46 10.30
CA ILE A 153 -3.89 -10.79 10.67
C ILE A 153 -4.69 -11.82 9.89
N ALA A 154 -4.00 -12.52 8.99
CA ALA A 154 -4.54 -13.70 8.31
C ALA A 154 -4.29 -14.95 9.16
N GLU A 155 -5.23 -15.89 9.07
CA GLU A 155 -5.30 -17.10 9.91
C GLU A 155 -5.01 -16.83 11.40
N PRO A 156 -5.79 -15.96 12.08
CA PRO A 156 -5.56 -15.70 13.49
C PRO A 156 -5.78 -16.95 14.34
N TYR A 157 -5.12 -17.00 15.50
CA TYR A 157 -5.50 -17.97 16.51
C TYR A 157 -6.89 -17.65 17.07
N ALA A 158 -7.83 -18.56 16.84
CA ALA A 158 -9.21 -18.41 17.26
C ALA A 158 -9.82 -19.78 17.62
N ARG A 159 -10.67 -19.80 18.65
CA ARG A 159 -11.43 -20.98 19.08
C ARG A 159 -12.88 -20.60 19.31
N LYS A 160 -13.81 -21.54 19.07
CA LYS A 160 -15.22 -21.38 19.44
C LYS A 160 -15.43 -21.96 20.84
N ARG A 161 -15.94 -21.17 21.78
CA ARG A 161 -16.27 -21.58 23.15
C ARG A 161 -17.62 -20.98 23.52
N ASP A 162 -18.57 -21.82 23.89
CA ASP A 162 -19.93 -21.40 24.29
C ASP A 162 -20.61 -20.48 23.26
N GLY A 163 -20.44 -20.80 21.97
CA GLY A 163 -20.99 -20.00 20.86
C GLY A 163 -20.19 -18.73 20.53
N MET A 164 -19.23 -18.32 21.36
CA MET A 164 -18.41 -17.12 21.16
C MET A 164 -17.04 -17.46 20.56
N ILE A 165 -16.50 -16.56 19.73
CA ILE A 165 -15.11 -16.64 19.28
C ILE A 165 -14.18 -16.08 20.35
N VAL A 166 -13.19 -16.89 20.73
CA VAL A 166 -12.11 -16.55 21.64
C VAL A 166 -10.80 -16.45 20.84
N THR A 167 -10.10 -15.33 20.95
CA THR A 167 -8.76 -15.12 20.37
C THR A 167 -7.73 -14.87 21.47
N ALA A 168 -6.44 -14.95 21.13
CA ALA A 168 -5.34 -14.61 22.05
C ALA A 168 -4.57 -13.38 21.54
N PRO A 169 -4.62 -12.23 22.21
CA PRO A 169 -5.42 -11.91 23.40
C PRO A 169 -6.89 -11.64 23.03
N MET A 170 -7.74 -11.61 24.05
CA MET A 170 -9.16 -11.23 23.91
C MET A 170 -9.37 -9.72 23.77
N GLY A 171 -8.40 -8.93 24.22
CA GLY A 171 -8.39 -7.48 24.12
C GLY A 171 -6.96 -6.96 24.24
N HIS A 172 -6.76 -5.72 23.79
CA HIS A 172 -5.46 -5.07 23.85
C HIS A 172 -5.60 -3.64 24.34
N SER A 173 -4.55 -3.09 24.97
CA SER A 173 -4.58 -1.72 25.49
C SER A 173 -4.58 -0.68 24.36
N ASN A 174 -3.78 -0.92 23.32
CA ASN A 174 -3.54 0.02 22.20
C ASN A 174 -4.51 -0.13 21.01
N TRP A 175 -5.07 -1.33 20.80
CA TRP A 175 -5.89 -1.63 19.62
C TRP A 175 -7.26 -2.21 20.00
N SER A 176 -8.28 -1.83 19.24
CA SER A 176 -9.59 -2.45 19.18
C SER A 176 -9.53 -3.67 18.26
N ARG A 177 -10.11 -4.78 18.72
CA ARG A 177 -10.20 -6.02 17.97
C ARG A 177 -11.43 -6.00 17.08
N ILE A 178 -11.27 -6.36 15.80
CA ILE A 178 -12.36 -6.53 14.84
C ILE A 178 -12.25 -7.94 14.26
N LEU A 179 -13.32 -8.72 14.37
CA LEU A 179 -13.43 -10.07 13.83
C LEU A 179 -14.38 -10.08 12.62
N PRO A 180 -14.34 -11.11 11.76
CA PRO A 180 -15.36 -11.31 10.75
C PRO A 180 -16.76 -11.35 11.39
N THR A 181 -17.75 -10.83 10.66
CA THR A 181 -19.16 -10.86 11.12
C THR A 181 -19.79 -12.25 11.00
N GLN A 182 -19.19 -13.13 10.20
CA GLN A 182 -19.58 -14.53 10.07
C GLN A 182 -18.52 -15.47 10.65
N THR A 183 -18.92 -16.70 10.94
CA THR A 183 -18.04 -17.73 11.48
C THR A 183 -18.22 -19.02 10.70
N ASN A 184 -17.15 -19.76 10.47
CA ASN A 184 -17.27 -21.10 9.90
C ASN A 184 -17.98 -22.05 10.89
N GLU A 185 -18.91 -22.85 10.38
CA GLU A 185 -19.63 -23.85 11.19
C GLU A 185 -18.72 -25.03 11.56
N ALA A 186 -17.86 -25.44 10.62
CA ALA A 186 -16.91 -26.52 10.77
C ALA A 186 -15.47 -26.02 10.61
N GLY A 187 -14.53 -26.62 11.34
CA GLY A 187 -13.11 -26.29 11.25
C GLY A 187 -12.72 -25.02 11.99
N TRP A 188 -11.88 -24.19 11.36
CA TRP A 188 -11.33 -22.99 12.00
C TRP A 188 -12.33 -21.84 11.94
N PRO A 189 -12.67 -21.19 13.07
CA PRO A 189 -13.86 -20.34 13.15
C PRO A 189 -13.78 -19.08 12.29
N VAL A 190 -12.59 -18.46 12.18
CA VAL A 190 -12.33 -17.25 11.39
C VAL A 190 -10.92 -17.28 10.82
N ARG A 191 -10.72 -16.79 9.60
CA ARG A 191 -9.41 -16.80 8.91
C ARG A 191 -8.85 -15.42 8.60
N SER A 192 -9.51 -14.35 9.04
CA SER A 192 -8.94 -13.00 9.08
C SER A 192 -9.35 -12.27 10.35
N MET A 193 -8.64 -11.20 10.68
CA MET A 193 -9.03 -10.23 11.69
C MET A 193 -8.28 -8.90 11.49
N LEU A 194 -8.80 -7.83 12.07
CA LEU A 194 -8.12 -6.54 12.16
C LEU A 194 -7.92 -6.16 13.62
N TRP A 195 -6.77 -5.54 13.91
CA TRP A 195 -6.56 -4.73 15.10
C TRP A 195 -6.39 -3.27 14.67
N VAL A 196 -7.24 -2.37 15.17
CA VAL A 196 -7.23 -0.95 14.79
C VAL A 196 -6.97 -0.09 16.01
N ARG A 197 -6.09 0.92 15.89
CA ARG A 197 -5.65 1.76 17.03
C ARG A 197 -6.87 2.46 17.65
N LYS A 198 -6.98 2.44 18.98
CA LYS A 198 -8.22 2.81 19.70
C LYS A 198 -8.66 4.28 19.56
N ASP A 199 -7.75 5.16 19.21
CA ASP A 199 -7.99 6.58 19.00
C ASP A 199 -8.50 6.89 17.58
N ILE A 200 -8.66 5.88 16.73
CA ILE A 200 -9.21 6.02 15.38
C ILE A 200 -10.72 5.81 15.43
N ASP A 201 -11.44 6.78 14.86
CA ASP A 201 -12.87 6.63 14.60
C ASP A 201 -13.05 5.61 13.47
N LEU A 202 -13.83 4.56 13.75
CA LEU A 202 -13.98 3.43 12.85
C LEU A 202 -15.40 2.87 12.85
N GLU A 203 -15.79 2.34 11.69
CA GLU A 203 -16.99 1.56 11.49
C GLU A 203 -16.61 0.15 11.01
N GLN A 204 -17.04 -0.90 11.71
CA GLN A 204 -16.91 -2.25 11.20
C GLN A 204 -17.93 -2.49 10.08
N VAL A 205 -17.50 -3.02 8.94
CA VAL A 205 -18.40 -3.33 7.82
C VAL A 205 -18.70 -4.84 7.78
N PRO A 206 -19.99 -5.25 7.84
CA PRO A 206 -20.35 -6.65 7.71
C PRO A 206 -20.06 -7.22 6.32
N ILE A 207 -19.45 -8.40 6.30
CA ILE A 207 -19.18 -9.20 5.10
C ILE A 207 -19.68 -10.62 5.36
N PRO A 208 -20.41 -11.27 4.42
CA PRO A 208 -20.90 -12.63 4.60
C PRO A 208 -19.77 -13.67 4.39
N SER A 209 -18.65 -13.52 5.10
CA SER A 209 -17.50 -14.41 5.04
C SER A 209 -16.76 -14.43 6.38
N ALA A 210 -16.31 -15.62 6.79
CA ALA A 210 -15.44 -15.79 7.96
C ALA A 210 -13.95 -15.52 7.65
N ASP A 211 -13.64 -15.22 6.39
CA ASP A 211 -12.27 -15.08 5.88
C ASP A 211 -11.93 -13.65 5.49
N LEU A 212 -12.94 -12.77 5.52
CA LEU A 212 -12.80 -11.35 5.22
C LEU A 212 -13.24 -10.53 6.45
N THR A 213 -12.40 -9.59 6.85
CA THR A 213 -12.71 -8.62 7.90
C THR A 213 -12.46 -7.23 7.36
N ALA A 214 -13.43 -6.33 7.46
CA ALA A 214 -13.25 -4.96 7.01
C ALA A 214 -13.73 -3.92 8.03
N ALA A 215 -13.09 -2.76 7.96
CA ALA A 215 -13.50 -1.57 8.68
C ALA A 215 -13.25 -0.32 7.83
N ILE A 216 -14.09 0.70 8.02
CA ILE A 216 -13.88 2.03 7.48
C ILE A 216 -13.21 2.86 8.57
N LEU A 217 -12.11 3.51 8.23
CA LEU A 217 -11.44 4.49 9.08
C LEU A 217 -11.93 5.88 8.68
N HIS A 218 -12.55 6.60 9.62
CA HIS A 218 -13.03 7.95 9.38
C HIS A 218 -11.93 8.96 9.69
N LEU A 219 -11.43 9.64 8.66
CA LEU A 219 -10.47 10.73 8.79
C LEU A 219 -11.15 12.06 8.45
N GLN A 220 -10.43 13.15 8.72
CA GLN A 220 -10.96 14.50 8.55
C GLN A 220 -11.29 14.82 7.07
N ASP A 221 -10.44 14.38 6.14
CA ASP A 221 -10.53 14.69 4.70
C ASP A 221 -10.97 13.50 3.84
N ARG A 222 -10.98 12.29 4.40
CA ARG A 222 -11.27 11.05 3.67
C ARG A 222 -11.77 9.94 4.58
N ASP A 223 -12.42 8.96 3.97
CA ASP A 223 -12.68 7.67 4.59
C ASP A 223 -11.81 6.61 3.90
N ILE A 224 -11.28 5.67 4.68
CA ILE A 224 -10.43 4.58 4.16
C ILE A 224 -11.03 3.24 4.53
N LEU A 225 -11.49 2.48 3.53
CA LEU A 225 -11.88 1.09 3.72
C LEU A 225 -10.61 0.23 3.80
N VAL A 226 -10.42 -0.47 4.91
CA VAL A 226 -9.33 -1.43 5.10
C VAL A 226 -9.91 -2.83 5.31
N ALA A 227 -9.44 -3.79 4.54
CA ALA A 227 -9.84 -5.20 4.66
C ALA A 227 -8.64 -6.13 4.88
N SER A 228 -8.74 -6.99 5.89
CA SER A 228 -7.87 -8.16 6.07
C SER A 228 -8.48 -9.34 5.33
N ILE A 229 -7.68 -9.99 4.49
CA ILE A 229 -8.14 -11.03 3.56
C ILE A 229 -7.41 -12.34 3.80
N TYR A 230 -8.16 -13.43 3.79
CA TYR A 230 -7.63 -14.77 3.56
C TYR A 230 -8.45 -15.43 2.44
N VAL A 231 -7.77 -16.00 1.45
CA VAL A 231 -8.38 -16.84 0.43
C VAL A 231 -7.81 -18.24 0.55
N GLN A 232 -8.67 -19.25 0.58
CA GLN A 232 -8.23 -20.64 0.66
C GLN A 232 -7.42 -21.02 -0.60
N GLY A 233 -6.24 -21.60 -0.39
CA GLY A 233 -5.39 -22.06 -1.48
C GLY A 233 -6.02 -23.23 -2.24
N LYS A 234 -5.87 -23.22 -3.57
CA LYS A 234 -6.40 -24.24 -4.51
C LYS A 234 -7.93 -24.38 -4.55
N ASP A 235 -8.65 -23.48 -3.90
CA ASP A 235 -10.10 -23.45 -3.87
C ASP A 235 -10.59 -22.29 -4.75
N GLU A 236 -11.01 -22.60 -5.98
CA GLU A 236 -11.46 -21.61 -6.96
C GLU A 236 -12.78 -20.95 -6.55
N GLU A 237 -13.69 -21.71 -5.94
CA GLU A 237 -14.97 -21.20 -5.47
C GLU A 237 -14.76 -20.20 -4.32
N ALA A 238 -13.87 -20.51 -3.37
CA ALA A 238 -13.51 -19.58 -2.31
C ALA A 238 -12.93 -18.26 -2.86
N LEU A 239 -12.13 -18.32 -3.93
CA LEU A 239 -11.61 -17.12 -4.59
C LEU A 239 -12.74 -16.30 -5.23
N ILE A 240 -13.61 -16.94 -6.02
CA ILE A 240 -14.72 -16.26 -6.71
C ILE A 240 -15.65 -15.61 -5.70
N LEU A 241 -16.03 -16.32 -4.64
CA LEU A 241 -16.89 -15.79 -3.58
C LEU A 241 -16.21 -14.62 -2.86
N ALA A 242 -14.93 -14.75 -2.49
CA ALA A 242 -14.21 -13.66 -1.84
C ALA A 242 -14.16 -12.40 -2.71
N MET A 243 -13.84 -12.52 -4.00
CA MET A 243 -13.76 -11.37 -4.89
C MET A 243 -15.14 -10.73 -5.12
N ARG A 244 -16.22 -11.53 -5.22
CA ARG A 244 -17.60 -11.02 -5.32
C ARG A 244 -18.00 -10.21 -4.08
N GLU A 245 -17.68 -10.69 -2.89
CA GLU A 245 -18.00 -9.97 -1.65
C GLU A 245 -17.19 -8.68 -1.51
N LEU A 246 -15.92 -8.68 -1.96
CA LEU A 246 -15.09 -7.47 -2.00
C LEU A 246 -15.58 -6.46 -3.04
N ASP A 247 -16.01 -6.91 -4.21
CA ASP A 247 -16.62 -6.06 -5.24
C ASP A 247 -17.87 -5.36 -4.72
N SER A 248 -18.78 -6.13 -4.12
CA SER A 248 -20.00 -5.61 -3.49
C SER A 248 -19.71 -4.64 -2.34
N LEU A 249 -18.67 -4.91 -1.55
CA LEU A 249 -18.22 -4.04 -0.46
C LEU A 249 -17.69 -2.70 -0.99
N ILE A 250 -16.76 -2.74 -1.95
CA ILE A 250 -16.12 -1.54 -2.50
C ILE A 250 -17.14 -0.68 -3.25
N THR A 251 -18.03 -1.30 -4.03
CA THR A 251 -19.12 -0.60 -4.72
C THR A 251 -20.02 0.15 -3.74
N ARG A 252 -20.48 -0.50 -2.66
CA ARG A 252 -21.29 0.16 -1.63
C ARG A 252 -20.54 1.28 -0.93
N PHE A 253 -19.27 1.06 -0.59
CA PHE A 253 -18.43 2.06 0.09
C PHE A 253 -18.23 3.31 -0.78
N ARG A 254 -17.98 3.15 -2.07
CA ARG A 254 -17.75 4.27 -3.00
C ARG A 254 -19.01 5.07 -3.34
N ASN A 255 -20.19 4.45 -3.25
CA ASN A 255 -21.47 5.12 -3.49
C ASN A 255 -21.93 6.03 -2.32
N GLY A 256 -21.09 6.20 -1.28
CA GLY A 256 -21.34 7.15 -0.19
C GLY A 256 -21.25 8.62 -0.62
N VAL A 257 -21.88 9.51 0.14
CA VAL A 257 -21.96 10.94 -0.20
C VAL A 257 -20.93 11.76 0.62
N GLY A 258 -20.02 12.45 -0.06
CA GLY A 258 -19.42 13.69 0.46
C GLY A 258 -17.93 13.70 0.85
N LYS A 259 -17.24 12.56 0.99
CA LYS A 259 -15.79 12.50 1.29
C LYS A 259 -15.02 11.69 0.26
N ARG A 260 -13.72 11.97 0.13
CA ARG A 260 -12.79 11.12 -0.65
C ARG A 260 -12.81 9.72 -0.03
N THR A 261 -12.91 8.69 -0.86
CA THR A 261 -12.90 7.29 -0.44
C THR A 261 -11.66 6.60 -1.00
N ASP A 262 -10.86 6.00 -0.12
CA ASP A 262 -9.70 5.20 -0.49
C ASP A 262 -9.87 3.75 0.00
N VAL A 263 -9.25 2.79 -0.68
CA VAL A 263 -9.37 1.35 -0.37
C VAL A 263 -8.00 0.75 -0.12
N VAL A 264 -7.89 -0.11 0.88
CA VAL A 264 -6.74 -0.98 1.16
C VAL A 264 -7.23 -2.41 1.39
N LEU A 265 -6.78 -3.33 0.54
CA LEU A 265 -7.00 -4.77 0.66
C LEU A 265 -5.65 -5.42 0.97
N ALA A 266 -5.57 -6.14 2.08
CA ALA A 266 -4.31 -6.63 2.63
C ALA A 266 -4.52 -8.06 3.15
N GLY A 267 -3.68 -9.00 2.73
CA GLY A 267 -3.66 -10.33 3.33
C GLY A 267 -3.15 -11.43 2.41
N ASP A 268 -3.49 -12.67 2.74
CA ASP A 268 -3.06 -13.87 2.03
C ASP A 268 -4.10 -14.27 0.98
N PHE A 269 -3.78 -14.01 -0.29
CA PHE A 269 -4.65 -14.35 -1.41
C PHE A 269 -4.41 -15.78 -1.92
N ASN A 270 -3.34 -16.45 -1.49
CA ASN A 270 -2.94 -17.78 -1.96
C ASN A 270 -2.88 -17.96 -3.48
N ARG A 271 -2.75 -16.86 -4.25
CA ARG A 271 -2.66 -16.85 -5.71
C ARG A 271 -1.38 -16.17 -6.19
N GLN A 272 -0.76 -16.78 -7.19
CA GLN A 272 0.40 -16.26 -7.89
C GLN A 272 -0.04 -15.68 -9.23
N ASP A 273 0.62 -14.60 -9.63
CA ASP A 273 0.51 -14.03 -10.96
C ASP A 273 1.81 -13.33 -11.34
N LEU A 274 2.10 -13.20 -12.63
CA LEU A 274 3.27 -12.49 -13.12
C LEU A 274 3.30 -11.01 -12.70
N ARG A 275 2.13 -10.38 -12.47
CA ARG A 275 2.02 -8.97 -12.05
C ARG A 275 2.66 -8.69 -10.69
N TRP A 276 2.56 -9.61 -9.73
CA TRP A 276 3.18 -9.47 -8.40
C TRP A 276 4.29 -10.47 -8.11
N GLY A 277 4.18 -11.72 -8.59
CA GLY A 277 5.14 -12.79 -8.33
C GLY A 277 6.41 -12.74 -9.17
N GLY A 278 6.44 -11.91 -10.22
CA GLY A 278 7.60 -11.76 -11.09
C GLY A 278 7.77 -12.91 -12.09
N ASP A 279 8.90 -12.90 -12.81
CA ASP A 279 9.18 -13.86 -13.89
C ASP A 279 9.41 -15.30 -13.39
N SER A 280 9.58 -15.47 -12.07
CA SER A 280 9.73 -16.77 -11.43
C SER A 280 8.41 -17.56 -11.28
N VAL A 281 7.26 -16.97 -11.61
CA VAL A 281 5.98 -17.67 -11.54
C VAL A 281 5.90 -18.69 -12.66
N THR A 282 5.64 -19.95 -12.30
CA THR A 282 5.55 -21.05 -13.26
C THR A 282 4.32 -20.89 -14.17
N SER A 283 4.46 -21.27 -15.44
CA SER A 283 3.36 -21.19 -16.44
C SER A 283 2.11 -21.97 -16.04
N ARG A 284 2.25 -23.05 -15.26
CA ARG A 284 1.12 -23.85 -14.73
C ARG A 284 0.19 -23.08 -13.79
N ARG A 285 0.63 -21.94 -13.24
CA ARG A 285 -0.16 -21.08 -12.36
C ARG A 285 -0.70 -19.85 -13.07
N GLN A 286 -0.50 -19.69 -14.38
CA GLN A 286 -1.07 -18.56 -15.10
C GLN A 286 -2.60 -18.66 -15.11
N GLY A 287 -3.27 -17.52 -14.87
CA GLY A 287 -4.73 -17.41 -14.88
C GLY A 287 -5.43 -17.70 -13.56
N GLU A 288 -4.77 -18.36 -12.58
CA GLU A 288 -5.41 -18.68 -11.28
C GLU A 288 -5.81 -17.44 -10.47
N ALA A 289 -5.24 -16.29 -10.81
CA ALA A 289 -5.45 -15.01 -10.14
C ALA A 289 -6.36 -14.06 -10.93
N GLN A 290 -6.97 -14.53 -12.03
CA GLN A 290 -7.80 -13.69 -12.90
C GLN A 290 -8.93 -12.97 -12.13
N PRO A 291 -9.66 -13.61 -11.20
CA PRO A 291 -10.67 -12.89 -10.40
C PRO A 291 -10.12 -11.71 -9.59
N ILE A 292 -8.87 -11.80 -9.12
CA ILE A 292 -8.20 -10.70 -8.39
C ILE A 292 -7.88 -9.56 -9.37
N ILE A 293 -7.38 -9.91 -10.56
CA ILE A 293 -7.06 -8.95 -11.61
C ILE A 293 -8.31 -8.21 -12.09
N ASP A 294 -9.44 -8.92 -12.24
CA ASP A 294 -10.71 -8.32 -12.64
C ASP A 294 -11.20 -7.32 -11.59
N LEU A 295 -11.15 -7.70 -10.30
CA LEU A 295 -11.46 -6.80 -9.18
C LEU A 295 -10.54 -5.56 -9.18
N MET A 296 -9.24 -5.75 -9.46
CA MET A 296 -8.29 -4.64 -9.57
C MET A 296 -8.64 -3.69 -10.70
N ASN A 297 -9.01 -4.21 -11.87
CA ASN A 297 -9.37 -3.38 -13.02
C ASN A 297 -10.68 -2.63 -12.78
N GLU A 298 -11.71 -3.31 -12.28
CA GLU A 298 -13.04 -2.75 -12.00
C GLU A 298 -12.97 -1.60 -10.99
N HIS A 299 -12.14 -1.75 -9.96
CA HIS A 299 -12.03 -0.75 -8.91
C HIS A 299 -10.77 0.13 -8.99
N GLY A 300 -9.98 0.04 -10.05
CA GLY A 300 -8.75 0.83 -10.19
C GLY A 300 -7.77 0.61 -9.02
N LEU A 301 -7.56 -0.64 -8.63
CA LEU A 301 -6.65 -1.03 -7.56
C LEU A 301 -5.24 -1.34 -8.10
N CYS A 302 -4.22 -0.90 -7.37
CA CYS A 302 -2.81 -1.12 -7.65
C CYS A 302 -2.21 -2.06 -6.59
N SER A 303 -1.37 -3.01 -7.02
CA SER A 303 -0.52 -3.76 -6.09
C SER A 303 0.67 -2.89 -5.67
N LEU A 304 0.90 -2.76 -4.35
CA LEU A 304 1.94 -1.90 -3.80
C LEU A 304 3.28 -2.61 -3.57
N SER A 305 3.27 -3.93 -3.41
CA SER A 305 4.48 -4.70 -3.19
C SER A 305 5.36 -4.69 -4.45
N PRO A 306 6.69 -4.52 -4.33
CA PRO A 306 7.57 -4.67 -5.48
C PRO A 306 7.38 -6.04 -6.14
N ARG A 307 7.24 -6.05 -7.47
CA ARG A 307 7.11 -7.29 -8.25
C ARG A 307 8.27 -8.25 -7.93
N GLY A 308 7.95 -9.51 -7.64
CA GLY A 308 8.89 -10.56 -7.26
C GLY A 308 9.17 -10.67 -5.76
N THR A 309 8.60 -9.79 -4.92
CA THR A 309 8.79 -9.85 -3.45
C THR A 309 8.27 -11.16 -2.90
N LYS A 310 9.15 -11.99 -2.34
CA LYS A 310 8.77 -13.27 -1.75
C LYS A 310 8.13 -13.05 -0.38
N THR A 311 6.90 -13.50 -0.21
CA THR A 311 6.10 -13.28 1.01
C THR A 311 5.82 -14.56 1.77
N TRP A 312 5.99 -15.72 1.12
CA TRP A 312 5.87 -17.03 1.73
C TRP A 312 7.09 -17.89 1.42
N GLN A 313 7.53 -18.68 2.40
CA GLN A 313 8.66 -19.59 2.31
C GLN A 313 8.30 -20.97 2.90
N GLY A 314 8.12 -21.95 2.03
CA GLY A 314 8.10 -23.36 2.40
C GLY A 314 9.48 -23.98 2.46
N ALA A 315 9.54 -25.31 2.63
CA ALA A 315 10.81 -26.03 2.76
C ALA A 315 11.77 -25.80 1.57
N ASP A 316 11.29 -25.91 0.34
CA ASP A 316 12.10 -25.77 -0.88
C ASP A 316 11.51 -24.77 -1.90
N LYS A 317 10.53 -23.97 -1.48
CA LYS A 317 9.77 -23.09 -2.38
C LYS A 317 9.49 -21.75 -1.74
N GLU A 318 9.58 -20.70 -2.54
CA GLU A 318 9.15 -19.36 -2.14
C GLU A 318 8.12 -18.82 -3.13
N SER A 319 7.16 -18.04 -2.63
CA SER A 319 6.15 -17.43 -3.47
C SER A 319 5.71 -16.06 -2.98
N THR A 320 5.06 -15.32 -3.87
CA THR A 320 4.37 -14.06 -3.58
C THR A 320 2.88 -14.33 -3.60
N ILE A 321 2.29 -14.45 -2.42
CA ILE A 321 0.87 -14.76 -2.24
C ILE A 321 0.17 -13.80 -1.27
N ASP A 322 0.95 -13.04 -0.50
CA ASP A 322 0.45 -11.99 0.37
C ASP A 322 0.50 -10.65 -0.38
N LEU A 323 -0.66 -10.04 -0.59
CA LEU A 323 -0.81 -8.84 -1.42
C LEU A 323 -1.22 -7.65 -0.58
N VAL A 324 -0.85 -6.46 -1.07
CA VAL A 324 -1.39 -5.18 -0.62
C VAL A 324 -1.90 -4.47 -1.86
N LEU A 325 -3.23 -4.43 -2.03
CA LEU A 325 -3.90 -3.77 -3.14
C LEU A 325 -4.55 -2.49 -2.62
N THR A 326 -4.38 -1.37 -3.32
CA THR A 326 -4.98 -0.08 -2.90
C THR A 326 -5.59 0.68 -4.05
N SER A 327 -6.52 1.60 -3.77
CA SER A 327 -6.97 2.57 -4.79
C SER A 327 -5.78 3.32 -5.40
N THR A 328 -5.89 3.67 -6.68
CA THR A 328 -4.83 4.36 -7.44
C THR A 328 -4.46 5.72 -6.84
N GLU A 329 -5.44 6.42 -6.29
CA GLU A 329 -5.26 7.71 -5.61
C GLU A 329 -4.44 7.54 -4.34
N LEU A 330 -4.76 6.52 -3.53
CA LEU A 330 -4.02 6.20 -2.31
C LEU A 330 -2.61 5.69 -2.60
N ALA A 331 -2.41 4.97 -3.71
CA ALA A 331 -1.09 4.52 -4.15
C ALA A 331 -0.12 5.70 -4.38
N GLY A 332 -0.64 6.88 -4.74
CA GLY A 332 0.13 8.12 -4.86
C GLY A 332 0.66 8.67 -3.53
N ASP A 333 0.03 8.29 -2.41
CA ASP A 333 0.40 8.71 -1.05
C ASP A 333 1.37 7.71 -0.38
N VAL A 334 1.79 6.64 -1.07
CA VAL A 334 2.67 5.60 -0.50
C VAL A 334 4.09 6.12 -0.26
N VAL A 335 4.52 6.02 1.00
CA VAL A 335 5.90 6.28 1.43
C VAL A 335 6.74 5.01 1.34
N LYS A 336 6.19 3.88 1.81
CA LYS A 336 6.88 2.58 1.89
C LYS A 336 5.88 1.43 1.79
N CYS A 337 6.22 0.39 1.03
CA CYS A 337 5.58 -0.92 1.08
C CYS A 337 6.69 -1.96 0.94
N ALA A 338 6.94 -2.75 1.99
CA ALA A 338 8.06 -3.69 2.04
C ALA A 338 7.83 -4.78 3.07
N VAL A 339 8.60 -5.87 2.98
CA VAL A 339 8.73 -6.83 4.06
C VAL A 339 9.18 -6.11 5.34
N HIS A 340 8.53 -6.43 6.45
CA HIS A 340 8.88 -5.94 7.77
C HIS A 340 10.17 -6.62 8.23
N PRO A 341 11.14 -5.89 8.83
CA PRO A 341 12.43 -6.46 9.19
C PRO A 341 12.34 -7.51 10.31
N THR A 342 11.33 -7.42 11.18
CA THR A 342 11.11 -8.39 12.24
C THR A 342 10.47 -9.65 11.68
N GLU A 343 11.14 -10.78 11.86
CA GLU A 343 10.60 -12.12 11.59
C GLU A 343 9.93 -12.67 12.85
N TYR A 344 8.67 -13.08 12.73
CA TYR A 344 7.88 -13.60 13.87
C TYR A 344 7.83 -15.14 13.90
N GLY A 345 8.59 -15.82 13.03
CA GLY A 345 8.64 -17.28 12.97
C GLY A 345 7.44 -17.93 12.29
N SER A 346 6.77 -17.19 11.39
CA SER A 346 5.79 -17.72 10.43
C SER A 346 6.53 -18.16 9.17
N ASP A 347 5.91 -19.02 8.36
CA ASP A 347 6.38 -19.26 6.98
C ASP A 347 5.95 -18.13 6.03
N HIS A 348 5.11 -17.20 6.50
CA HIS A 348 4.85 -15.92 5.85
C HIS A 348 5.71 -14.81 6.43
N ARG A 349 6.13 -13.89 5.56
CA ARG A 349 6.84 -12.67 5.93
C ARG A 349 5.86 -11.56 6.21
N ALA A 350 6.09 -10.85 7.31
CA ALA A 350 5.30 -9.68 7.65
C ALA A 350 5.54 -8.58 6.61
N ILE A 351 4.50 -7.79 6.29
CA ILE A 351 4.60 -6.67 5.36
C ILE A 351 4.14 -5.41 6.07
N GLN A 352 4.92 -4.34 5.91
CA GLN A 352 4.56 -3.00 6.35
C GLN A 352 4.23 -2.12 5.16
N THR A 353 3.17 -1.34 5.31
CA THR A 353 2.77 -0.31 4.36
C THR A 353 2.61 1.02 5.10
N VAL A 354 3.19 2.08 4.55
CA VAL A 354 3.19 3.42 5.13
C VAL A 354 2.71 4.40 4.07
N PHE A 355 1.66 5.15 4.39
CA PHE A 355 1.13 6.23 3.57
C PHE A 355 1.40 7.57 4.24
N GLY A 356 1.67 8.60 3.46
CA GLY A 356 1.87 9.98 3.90
C GLY A 356 0.58 10.68 4.32
N ILE A 357 -0.31 9.96 5.00
CA ILE A 357 -1.60 10.45 5.49
C ILE A 357 -1.46 10.80 6.96
N ASN A 358 -1.95 11.98 7.33
CA ASN A 358 -1.95 12.43 8.71
C ASN A 358 -2.99 11.65 9.52
N MET A 359 -2.52 10.90 10.50
CA MET A 359 -3.36 10.23 11.49
C MET A 359 -3.63 11.15 12.68
N PRO A 360 -4.77 10.97 13.37
CA PRO A 360 -5.04 11.67 14.63
C PRO A 360 -3.88 11.53 15.61
N GLU A 361 -3.57 12.62 16.32
CA GLU A 361 -2.62 12.59 17.42
C GLU A 361 -3.15 11.71 18.55
N ARG A 362 -2.27 10.92 19.16
CA ARG A 362 -2.61 10.16 20.35
C ARG A 362 -2.99 11.14 21.45
N ARG A 363 -4.15 10.95 22.06
CA ARG A 363 -4.43 11.57 23.35
C ARG A 363 -3.51 10.91 24.38
N HIS A 364 -2.43 11.59 24.76
CA HIS A 364 -1.67 11.21 25.93
C HIS A 364 -2.58 11.44 27.14
N THR A 365 -3.12 10.37 27.71
CA THR A 365 -3.53 10.43 29.12
C THR A 365 -2.23 10.53 29.92
N GLU A 366 -1.85 11.74 30.29
CA GLU A 366 -0.93 11.93 31.41
C GLU A 366 -1.54 11.16 32.59
N ALA A 367 -0.82 10.15 33.08
CA ALA A 367 -1.16 9.56 34.36
C ALA A 367 -1.15 10.70 35.39
N PRO A 368 -2.19 10.85 36.23
CA PRO A 368 -2.16 11.85 37.28
C PRO A 368 -0.88 11.62 38.09
N ALA A 369 -0.11 12.69 38.28
CA ALA A 369 1.09 12.65 39.11
C ALA A 369 0.72 12.02 40.46
N PRO A 370 1.55 11.11 41.02
CA PRO A 370 1.25 10.53 42.31
C PRO A 370 1.11 11.68 43.32
N GLU A 371 -0.05 11.77 43.95
CA GLU A 371 -0.27 12.65 45.10
C GLU A 371 0.84 12.36 46.10
N ARG A 372 1.73 13.34 46.30
CA ARG A 372 2.63 13.32 47.44
C ARG A 372 1.74 13.45 48.67
N THR A 373 1.47 12.32 49.32
CA THR A 373 1.01 12.29 50.70
C THR A 373 2.06 13.01 51.53
N LEU A 374 1.76 14.26 51.88
CA LEU A 374 2.43 14.96 52.96
C LEU A 374 2.07 14.20 54.23
N ASP A 375 3.00 13.38 54.72
CA ASP A 375 2.96 12.87 56.08
C ASP A 375 3.08 14.06 57.03
N SER A 376 1.93 14.61 57.44
CA SER A 376 1.83 15.40 58.66
C SER A 376 1.82 14.44 59.84
N ASN A 377 2.99 14.19 60.43
CA ASN A 377 3.08 13.61 61.77
C ASN A 377 2.77 14.70 62.82
N PRO A 378 1.81 14.49 63.72
CA PRO A 378 1.79 15.18 65.01
C PRO A 378 2.51 14.30 66.04
N GLY A 379 3.60 14.80 66.60
CA GLY A 379 4.36 14.14 67.66
C GLY A 379 5.51 15.01 68.13
#